data_AF-A0A833XLR5-F1
#
_entry.id   AF-A0A833XLR5-F1
#
_cell.length_a   1.000
_cell.length_b   1.000
_cell.length_c   1.000
_cell.angle_alpha   90.00
_cell.angle_beta   90.00
_cell.angle_gamma   90.00
#
_symmetry.space_group_name_H-M   'P 1'
#
loop_
_entity.id
_entity.type
_entity.pdbx_description
1 polymer ?
#
loop_
_entity_poly.entity_id
_entity_poly.type
_entity_poly.pdbx_seq_one_letter_code
_entity_poly.pdbx_strand_id
1 'polypeptide(L)'
;MKIPPGYSVQGKNKVCKLNKSLYGLKQASRQWYAKFSSSLLQFGFAQSRADYSLFTKRSGSSFLALLVYVDDIVVASNDPHGISALKAFLESKFKIKDLGTLKYFLDLEVARNSTGIQLCQRKYCLDILDDAGLTSCKPNSIPMDPKLKLTKDEGQLLHDPSEFRRLIGRLLYLTITRPDLSFSVNLLSQ
;
A
#
# COMPACT_ATOMS: atom_id res chain seq x y z
N MET A 1 31.24 15.83 -0.03
CA MET A 1 30.41 15.19 -1.08
C MET A 1 31.30 14.29 -1.93
N LYS A 2 30.89 13.04 -2.21
CA LYS A 2 31.67 12.06 -3.02
C LYS A 2 30.83 11.64 -4.23
N ILE A 3 31.47 11.16 -5.29
CA ILE A 3 30.79 10.62 -6.48
C ILE A 3 30.03 9.34 -6.08
N PRO A 4 28.80 9.11 -6.61
CA PRO A 4 28.05 7.89 -6.32
C PRO A 4 28.81 6.62 -6.77
N PRO A 5 28.65 5.49 -6.06
CA PRO A 5 29.16 4.19 -6.53
C PRO A 5 28.70 3.89 -7.96
N GLY A 6 29.59 3.35 -8.80
CA GLY A 6 29.30 3.02 -10.20
C GLY A 6 29.58 4.14 -11.22
N TYR A 7 29.96 5.33 -10.78
CA TYR A 7 30.43 6.41 -11.66
C TYR A 7 31.92 6.71 -11.42
N SER A 8 32.71 6.70 -12.48
CA SER A 8 34.10 7.19 -12.49
C SER A 8 34.20 8.38 -13.43
N VAL A 9 34.79 9.48 -12.97
CA VAL A 9 35.01 10.67 -13.79
C VAL A 9 36.49 11.01 -13.77
N GLN A 10 37.09 11.22 -14.95
CA GLN A 10 38.47 11.71 -15.04
C GLN A 10 38.54 13.18 -14.56
N GLY A 11 39.43 13.42 -13.60
CA GLY A 11 39.67 14.73 -12.98
C GLY A 11 39.44 14.73 -11.46
N LYS A 12 40.32 15.39 -10.72
CA LYS A 12 40.26 15.46 -9.25
C LYS A 12 39.11 16.38 -8.81
N ASN A 13 38.30 15.92 -7.85
CA ASN A 13 37.24 16.67 -7.12
C ASN A 13 35.96 17.06 -7.89
N LYS A 14 35.39 16.17 -8.71
CA LYS A 14 34.03 16.36 -9.25
C LYS A 14 32.96 15.69 -8.39
N VAL A 15 31.75 16.23 -8.40
CA VAL A 15 30.55 15.65 -7.76
C VAL A 15 29.36 15.75 -8.71
N CYS A 16 28.39 14.83 -8.60
CA CYS A 16 27.18 14.87 -9.41
C CYS A 16 26.15 15.80 -8.77
N LYS A 17 25.62 16.76 -9.56
CA LYS A 17 24.46 17.56 -9.15
C LYS A 17 23.18 16.80 -9.50
N LEU A 18 22.35 16.59 -8.50
CA LEU A 18 21.06 15.95 -8.69
C LEU A 18 20.04 16.97 -9.23
N ASN A 19 19.54 16.76 -10.44
CA ASN A 19 18.56 17.65 -11.08
C ASN A 19 17.11 17.25 -10.82
N LYS A 20 16.84 16.00 -10.46
CA LYS A 20 15.51 15.45 -10.13
C LYS A 20 15.65 14.50 -8.94
N SER A 21 14.62 14.42 -8.09
CA SER A 21 14.68 13.47 -6.97
C SER A 21 14.77 12.03 -7.48
N LEU A 22 15.61 11.22 -6.84
CA LEU A 22 15.79 9.80 -7.14
C LEU A 22 15.19 8.93 -6.04
N TYR A 23 14.80 7.72 -6.41
CA TYR A 23 14.37 6.71 -5.47
C TYR A 23 15.44 6.44 -4.39
N GLY A 24 15.00 6.14 -3.17
CA GLY A 24 15.88 5.92 -2.02
C GLY A 24 16.34 7.20 -1.29
N LEU A 25 16.12 8.39 -1.85
CA LEU A 25 16.32 9.62 -1.08
C LEU A 25 15.17 9.83 -0.10
N LYS A 26 15.49 10.28 1.12
CA LYS A 26 14.50 10.56 2.19
C LYS A 26 13.37 11.49 1.73
N GLN A 27 13.67 12.43 0.84
CA GLN A 27 12.72 13.40 0.30
C GLN A 27 11.99 12.95 -0.97
N ALA A 28 12.34 11.81 -1.56
CA ALA A 28 11.87 11.44 -2.90
C ALA A 28 10.37 11.22 -2.97
N SER A 29 9.82 10.45 -2.04
CA SER A 29 8.38 10.21 -1.93
C SER A 29 7.60 11.50 -1.79
N ARG A 30 8.08 12.42 -0.93
CA ARG A 30 7.46 13.73 -0.72
C ARG A 30 7.48 14.59 -2.00
N GLN A 31 8.60 14.64 -2.70
CA GLN A 31 8.72 15.43 -3.93
C GLN A 31 7.87 14.85 -5.07
N TRP A 32 7.85 13.51 -5.19
CA TRP A 32 6.97 12.82 -6.12
C TRP A 32 5.51 13.15 -5.83
N TYR A 33 5.07 13.00 -4.58
CA TYR A 33 3.70 13.28 -4.18
C TYR A 33 3.31 14.75 -4.39
N ALA A 34 4.19 15.70 -4.05
CA ALA A 34 3.95 17.13 -4.28
C ALA A 34 3.79 17.45 -5.77
N LYS A 35 4.59 16.83 -6.63
CA LYS A 35 4.46 16.99 -8.09
C LYS A 35 3.18 16.35 -8.62
N PHE A 36 2.82 15.18 -8.09
CA PHE A 36 1.63 14.45 -8.49
C PHE A 36 0.35 15.19 -8.08
N SER A 37 0.24 15.56 -6.80
CA SER A 37 -0.91 16.30 -6.25
C SER A 37 -1.12 17.64 -6.96
N SER A 38 -0.05 18.43 -7.16
CA SER A 38 -0.16 19.70 -7.91
C SER A 38 -0.65 19.50 -9.35
N SER A 39 -0.27 18.41 -10.01
CA SER A 39 -0.76 18.09 -11.36
C SER A 39 -2.25 17.70 -11.34
N LEU A 40 -2.71 16.96 -10.33
CA LEU A 40 -4.13 16.63 -10.18
C LEU A 40 -4.99 17.87 -9.93
N LEU A 41 -4.51 18.79 -9.08
CA LEU A 41 -5.18 20.06 -8.82
C LEU A 41 -5.29 20.90 -10.11
N GLN A 42 -4.25 20.92 -10.95
CA GLN A 42 -4.29 21.58 -12.27
C GLN A 42 -5.31 20.94 -13.22
N PHE A 43 -5.55 19.64 -13.13
CA PHE A 43 -6.59 18.95 -13.91
C PHE A 43 -8.02 19.22 -13.38
N GLY A 44 -8.14 19.86 -12.22
CA GLY A 44 -9.40 20.22 -11.59
C GLY A 44 -9.90 19.23 -10.54
N PHE A 45 -9.02 18.39 -9.97
CA PHE A 45 -9.36 17.65 -8.77
C PHE A 45 -9.33 18.56 -7.54
N ALA A 46 -10.17 18.23 -6.55
CA ALA A 46 -10.08 18.73 -5.19
C ALA A 46 -9.52 17.62 -4.29
N GLN A 47 -8.55 17.96 -3.46
CA GLN A 47 -8.00 17.05 -2.45
C GLN A 47 -8.96 16.93 -1.26
N SER A 48 -9.20 15.72 -0.79
CA SER A 48 -10.02 15.47 0.39
C SER A 48 -9.28 15.91 1.66
N ARG A 49 -10.02 16.52 2.60
CA ARG A 49 -9.51 16.88 3.93
C ARG A 49 -9.61 15.73 4.93
N ALA A 50 -10.46 14.75 4.65
CA ALA A 50 -10.59 13.54 5.47
C ALA A 50 -9.47 12.53 5.17
N ASP A 51 -8.99 12.52 3.93
CA ASP A 51 -7.88 11.69 3.49
C ASP A 51 -7.09 12.42 2.40
N TYR A 52 -5.86 12.84 2.71
CA TYR A 52 -5.02 13.58 1.77
C TYR A 52 -4.56 12.72 0.58
N SER A 53 -4.67 11.39 0.65
CA SER A 53 -4.40 10.51 -0.50
C SER A 53 -5.55 10.47 -1.52
N LEU A 54 -6.74 10.96 -1.14
CA LEU A 54 -7.94 10.94 -1.95
C LEU A 54 -8.16 12.30 -2.65
N PHE A 55 -8.40 12.21 -3.95
CA PHE A 55 -8.74 13.34 -4.81
C PHE A 55 -10.08 13.06 -5.48
N THR A 56 -10.96 14.06 -5.51
CA THR A 56 -12.27 13.95 -6.17
C THR A 56 -12.49 15.09 -7.15
N LYS A 57 -13.15 14.82 -8.28
CA LYS A 57 -13.58 15.79 -9.27
C LYS A 57 -15.02 15.49 -9.64
N ARG A 58 -15.89 16.50 -9.57
CA ARG A 58 -17.31 16.38 -9.93
C ARG A 58 -17.67 17.45 -10.95
N SER A 59 -18.37 17.06 -12.00
CA SER A 59 -18.92 17.95 -13.01
C SER A 59 -20.31 17.47 -13.40
N GLY A 60 -21.36 18.15 -12.92
CA GLY A 60 -22.74 17.68 -13.08
C GLY A 60 -22.94 16.28 -12.48
N SER A 61 -23.29 15.31 -13.33
CA SER A 61 -23.44 13.89 -12.99
C SER A 61 -22.14 13.09 -13.08
N SER A 62 -21.09 13.62 -13.72
CA SER A 62 -19.78 12.97 -13.81
C SER A 62 -19.03 13.11 -12.49
N PHE A 63 -18.50 11.99 -12.00
CA PHE A 63 -17.73 11.91 -10.77
C PHE A 63 -16.51 11.03 -10.97
N LEU A 64 -15.33 11.57 -10.65
CA LEU A 64 -14.06 10.86 -10.63
C LEU A 64 -13.49 10.92 -9.20
N ALA A 65 -13.10 9.78 -8.68
CA ALA A 65 -12.28 9.64 -7.48
C ALA A 65 -10.94 9.00 -7.87
N LEU A 66 -9.87 9.55 -7.33
CA LEU A 66 -8.51 9.04 -7.50
C LEU A 66 -7.85 8.93 -6.12
N LEU A 67 -7.40 7.73 -5.79
CA LEU A 67 -6.67 7.40 -4.57
C LEU A 67 -5.20 7.14 -4.91
N VAL A 68 -4.29 7.65 -4.08
CA VAL A 68 -2.83 7.54 -4.30
C VAL A 68 -2.16 6.88 -3.11
N TYR A 69 -1.54 5.73 -3.31
CA TYR A 69 -0.68 5.11 -2.31
C TYR A 69 0.74 4.97 -2.85
N VAL A 70 1.65 5.84 -2.38
CA VAL A 70 2.99 5.96 -2.96
C VAL A 70 2.86 6.04 -4.49
N ASP A 71 3.38 5.11 -5.27
CA ASP A 71 3.31 5.07 -6.73
C ASP A 71 2.10 4.34 -7.32
N ASP A 72 1.30 3.66 -6.48
CA ASP A 72 0.07 2.98 -6.91
C ASP A 72 -1.11 3.94 -6.91
N ILE A 73 -1.87 3.95 -8.00
CA ILE A 73 -3.00 4.86 -8.21
C ILE A 73 -4.24 4.04 -8.54
N VAL A 74 -5.33 4.29 -7.79
CA VAL A 74 -6.65 3.72 -8.06
C VAL A 74 -7.57 4.81 -8.54
N VAL A 75 -8.28 4.56 -9.63
CA VAL A 75 -9.30 5.47 -10.18
C VAL A 75 -10.65 4.78 -10.17
N ALA A 76 -11.65 5.48 -9.65
CA ALA A 76 -13.05 5.08 -9.70
C ALA A 76 -13.86 6.22 -10.34
N SER A 77 -14.73 5.91 -11.29
CA SER A 77 -15.55 6.91 -11.96
C SER A 77 -16.80 6.28 -12.54
N ASN A 78 -17.88 7.06 -12.64
CA ASN A 78 -19.07 6.72 -13.42
C ASN A 78 -19.00 7.24 -14.87
N ASP A 79 -17.92 7.94 -15.22
CA ASP A 79 -17.67 8.56 -16.51
C ASP A 79 -16.40 7.97 -17.16
N PRO A 80 -16.54 7.02 -18.11
CA PRO A 80 -15.43 6.43 -18.84
C PRO A 80 -14.64 7.44 -19.67
N HIS A 81 -15.28 8.48 -20.22
CA HIS A 81 -14.59 9.53 -20.98
C HIS A 81 -13.70 10.36 -20.05
N GLY A 82 -14.20 10.66 -18.85
CA GLY A 82 -13.42 11.28 -17.77
C GLY A 82 -12.18 10.47 -17.40
N ILE A 83 -12.28 9.14 -17.30
CA ILE A 83 -11.12 8.26 -17.06
C ILE A 83 -10.12 8.38 -18.22
N SER A 84 -10.56 8.29 -19.47
CA SER A 84 -9.68 8.37 -20.64
C SER A 84 -8.95 9.72 -20.72
N ALA A 85 -9.65 10.83 -20.47
CA ALA A 85 -9.06 12.16 -20.43
C ALA A 85 -8.01 12.30 -19.30
N LEU A 86 -8.32 11.74 -18.12
CA LEU A 86 -7.38 11.70 -17.01
C LEU A 86 -6.13 10.89 -17.34
N LYS A 87 -6.28 9.71 -17.94
CA LYS A 87 -5.15 8.87 -18.36
C LYS A 87 -4.24 9.61 -19.34
N ALA A 88 -4.80 10.21 -20.39
CA ALA A 88 -4.04 10.98 -21.36
C ALA A 88 -3.31 12.18 -20.72
N PHE A 89 -3.96 12.87 -19.78
CA PHE A 89 -3.32 13.94 -19.02
C PHE A 89 -2.15 13.43 -18.17
N LEU A 90 -2.34 12.34 -17.43
CA LEU A 90 -1.29 11.76 -16.58
C LEU A 90 -0.11 11.24 -17.42
N GLU A 91 -0.35 10.59 -18.56
CA GLU A 91 0.69 10.15 -19.51
C GLU A 91 1.52 11.32 -20.06
N SER A 92 0.89 12.48 -20.27
CA SER A 92 1.61 13.69 -20.72
C SER A 92 2.58 14.26 -19.66
N LYS A 93 2.40 13.91 -18.39
CA LYS A 93 3.18 14.46 -17.25
C LYS A 93 4.09 13.43 -16.60
N PHE A 94 3.70 12.17 -16.62
CA PHE A 94 4.30 11.07 -15.88
C PHE A 94 4.41 9.83 -16.76
N LYS A 95 5.47 9.05 -16.52
CA LYS A 95 5.55 7.70 -17.08
C LYS A 95 4.67 6.79 -16.24
N ILE A 96 3.44 6.58 -16.68
CA ILE A 96 2.49 5.68 -16.02
C ILE A 96 2.37 4.36 -16.78
N LYS A 97 1.95 3.31 -16.07
CA LYS A 97 1.57 2.02 -16.65
C LYS A 97 0.13 1.74 -16.27
N ASP A 98 -0.74 1.61 -17.27
CA ASP A 98 -2.11 1.20 -17.04
C ASP A 98 -2.16 -0.32 -16.78
N LEU A 99 -2.68 -0.71 -15.62
CA LEU A 99 -2.88 -2.12 -15.25
C LEU A 99 -4.30 -2.60 -15.57
N GLY A 100 -5.13 -1.72 -16.14
CA GLY A 100 -6.51 -2.01 -16.50
C GLY A 100 -7.43 -2.06 -15.28
N THR A 101 -8.43 -2.94 -15.35
CA THR A 101 -9.38 -3.15 -14.25
C THR A 101 -8.66 -3.60 -12.98
N LEU A 102 -8.89 -2.88 -11.87
CA LEU A 102 -8.27 -3.19 -10.58
C LEU A 102 -8.52 -4.65 -10.18
N LYS A 103 -7.45 -5.43 -10.03
CA LYS A 103 -7.47 -6.82 -9.54
C LYS A 103 -6.72 -7.00 -8.22
N TYR A 104 -5.70 -6.17 -7.99
CA TYR A 104 -4.84 -6.21 -6.82
C TYR A 104 -4.48 -4.79 -6.40
N PHE A 105 -4.52 -4.49 -5.10
CA PHE A 105 -4.05 -3.22 -4.52
C PHE A 105 -3.67 -3.43 -3.05
N LEU A 106 -2.43 -3.17 -2.67
CA LEU A 106 -1.95 -3.33 -1.29
C LEU A 106 -2.29 -4.70 -0.70
N ASP A 107 -1.89 -5.78 -1.37
CA ASP A 107 -2.20 -7.16 -0.96
C ASP A 107 -3.71 -7.50 -0.84
N LEU A 108 -4.61 -6.61 -1.26
CA LEU A 108 -6.04 -6.88 -1.43
C LEU A 108 -6.31 -7.36 -2.85
N GLU A 109 -6.94 -8.51 -2.95
CA GLU A 109 -7.52 -9.06 -4.15
C GLU A 109 -8.91 -8.46 -4.37
N VAL A 110 -9.17 -7.98 -5.59
CA VAL A 110 -10.43 -7.36 -5.99
C VAL A 110 -11.06 -8.18 -7.11
N ALA A 111 -12.16 -8.85 -6.80
CA ALA A 111 -13.02 -9.52 -7.77
C ALA A 111 -14.29 -8.71 -8.00
N ARG A 112 -14.78 -8.68 -9.24
CA ARG A 112 -16.01 -7.98 -9.62
C ARG A 112 -16.90 -8.93 -10.40
N ASN A 113 -18.19 -8.91 -10.11
CA ASN A 113 -19.22 -9.64 -10.84
C ASN A 113 -20.47 -8.75 -11.00
N SER A 114 -21.54 -9.30 -11.56
CA SER A 114 -22.80 -8.58 -11.75
C SER A 114 -23.51 -8.21 -10.44
N THR A 115 -23.18 -8.85 -9.31
CA THR A 115 -23.82 -8.59 -8.02
C THR A 115 -23.04 -7.59 -7.16
N GLY A 116 -21.74 -7.39 -7.44
CA GLY A 116 -20.94 -6.39 -6.75
C GLY A 116 -19.43 -6.61 -6.84
N ILE A 117 -18.74 -6.11 -5.79
CA ILE A 117 -17.30 -6.18 -5.64
C ILE A 117 -16.99 -7.03 -4.41
N GLN A 118 -16.11 -8.01 -4.56
CA GLN A 118 -15.59 -8.82 -3.48
C GLN A 118 -14.12 -8.45 -3.25
N LEU A 119 -13.78 -8.20 -1.99
CA LEU A 119 -12.42 -7.99 -1.53
C LEU A 119 -11.96 -9.19 -0.70
N CYS A 120 -10.75 -9.68 -0.93
CA CYS A 120 -10.14 -10.71 -0.08
C CYS A 120 -8.62 -10.54 0.01
N GLN A 121 -7.99 -11.25 0.94
CA GLN A 121 -6.53 -11.28 1.14
C GLN A 121 -6.05 -12.73 1.16
N ARG A 122 -6.55 -13.57 0.23
CA ARG A 122 -6.27 -15.01 0.24
C ARG A 122 -4.79 -15.26 0.03
N LYS A 123 -4.18 -14.62 -0.98
CA LYS A 123 -2.75 -14.72 -1.25
C LYS A 123 -1.93 -14.31 -0.04
N TYR A 124 -2.26 -13.15 0.55
CA TYR A 124 -1.56 -12.65 1.74
C TYR A 124 -1.65 -13.61 2.94
N CYS A 125 -2.82 -14.22 3.16
CA CYS A 125 -3.02 -15.23 4.19
C CYS A 125 -2.15 -16.48 3.95
N LEU A 126 -2.08 -16.97 2.70
CA LEU A 126 -1.24 -18.11 2.34
C LEU A 126 0.25 -17.78 2.50
N ASP A 127 0.67 -16.57 2.08
CA ASP A 127 2.04 -16.10 2.25
C ASP A 127 2.41 -15.95 3.75
N ILE A 128 1.45 -15.65 4.65
CA ILE A 128 1.68 -15.67 6.10
C ILE A 128 1.89 -17.09 6.62
N LEU A 129 1.05 -18.03 6.19
CA LEU A 129 1.14 -19.43 6.62
C LEU A 129 2.45 -20.07 6.15
N ASP A 130 2.87 -19.79 4.91
CA ASP A 130 4.12 -20.30 4.35
C ASP A 130 5.34 -19.77 5.12
N ASP A 131 5.39 -18.44 5.31
CA ASP A 131 6.50 -17.81 6.05
C ASP A 131 6.59 -18.24 7.52
N ALA A 132 5.45 -18.64 8.12
CA ALA A 132 5.41 -19.18 9.49
C ALA A 132 5.65 -20.70 9.55
N GLY A 133 5.74 -21.39 8.41
CA GLY A 133 5.85 -22.84 8.35
C GLY A 133 4.58 -23.59 8.77
N LEU A 134 3.40 -22.96 8.64
CA LEU A 134 2.11 -23.45 9.14
C LEU A 134 1.14 -23.88 8.02
N THR A 135 1.60 -24.01 6.78
CA THR A 135 0.76 -24.38 5.61
C THR A 135 0.02 -25.71 5.79
N SER A 136 0.60 -26.65 6.54
CA SER A 136 0.03 -27.98 6.81
C SER A 136 -0.73 -28.07 8.14
N CYS A 137 -0.89 -26.97 8.87
CA CYS A 137 -1.58 -26.97 10.14
C CYS A 137 -3.08 -27.24 9.99
N LYS A 138 -3.67 -27.92 10.99
CA LYS A 138 -5.10 -28.14 11.03
C LYS A 138 -5.83 -26.81 11.26
N PRO A 139 -6.90 -26.50 10.51
CA PRO A 139 -7.66 -25.28 10.73
C PRO A 139 -8.36 -25.33 12.09
N ASN A 140 -8.45 -24.17 12.73
CA ASN A 140 -9.23 -23.98 13.95
C ASN A 140 -10.21 -22.83 13.72
N SER A 141 -11.47 -23.01 14.12
CA SER A 141 -12.51 -21.98 14.03
C SER A 141 -12.38 -20.93 15.13
N ILE A 142 -11.64 -21.22 16.20
CA ILE A 142 -11.41 -20.32 17.33
C ILE A 142 -9.98 -19.79 17.22
N PRO A 143 -9.79 -18.49 16.91
CA PRO A 143 -8.45 -17.91 16.72
C PRO A 143 -7.55 -17.94 17.96
N MET A 144 -8.12 -17.90 19.16
CA MET A 144 -7.40 -17.96 20.44
C MET A 144 -8.34 -18.43 21.55
N ASP A 145 -7.83 -19.14 22.54
CA ASP A 145 -8.59 -19.49 23.75
C ASP A 145 -8.95 -18.21 24.54
N PRO A 146 -10.24 -17.90 24.73
CA PRO A 146 -10.67 -16.72 25.49
C PRO A 146 -10.24 -16.73 26.97
N LYS A 147 -9.89 -17.90 27.52
CA LYS A 147 -9.47 -18.05 28.92
C LYS A 147 -7.94 -17.97 29.09
N LEU A 148 -7.20 -17.81 28.00
CA LEU A 148 -5.75 -17.69 28.03
C LEU A 148 -5.35 -16.46 28.87
N LYS A 149 -4.59 -16.70 29.93
CA LYS A 149 -3.95 -15.64 30.72
C LYS A 149 -2.48 -15.63 30.34
N LEU A 150 -2.00 -14.48 29.89
CA LEU A 150 -0.59 -14.26 29.58
C LEU A 150 0.00 -13.38 30.67
N THR A 151 1.13 -13.79 31.24
CA THR A 151 1.93 -12.96 32.14
C THR A 151 3.33 -12.71 31.56
N LYS A 152 3.99 -11.63 31.99
CA LYS A 152 5.28 -11.21 31.42
C LYS A 152 6.42 -12.18 31.73
N ASP A 153 6.27 -12.97 32.79
CA ASP A 153 7.30 -13.86 33.32
C ASP A 153 7.04 -15.33 32.93
N GLU A 154 6.00 -15.60 32.13
CA GLU A 154 5.66 -16.93 31.65
C GLU A 154 6.32 -17.26 30.31
N GLY A 155 6.83 -18.48 30.20
CA GLY A 155 7.35 -19.04 28.95
C GLY A 155 8.85 -18.82 28.72
N GLN A 156 9.33 -19.34 27.60
CA GLN A 156 10.72 -19.18 27.19
C GLN A 156 10.89 -17.89 26.39
N LEU A 157 11.89 -17.08 26.73
CA LEU A 157 12.25 -15.91 25.94
C LEU A 157 12.65 -16.32 24.52
N LEU A 158 12.07 -15.64 23.53
CA LEU A 158 12.46 -15.80 22.13
C LEU A 158 13.89 -15.29 21.94
N HIS A 159 14.72 -16.09 21.25
CA HIS A 159 16.07 -15.68 20.89
C HIS A 159 16.06 -14.46 19.96
N ASP A 160 15.12 -14.43 18.99
CA ASP A 160 14.86 -13.26 18.16
C ASP A 160 13.37 -12.85 18.26
N PRO A 161 13.03 -11.77 18.98
CA PRO A 161 11.68 -11.23 19.05
C PRO A 161 11.13 -10.72 17.70
N SER A 162 12.00 -10.50 16.70
CA SER A 162 11.61 -9.91 15.41
C SER A 162 10.68 -10.83 14.63
N GLU A 163 10.85 -12.15 14.73
CA GLU A 163 9.98 -13.11 14.05
C GLU A 163 8.52 -13.00 14.51
N PHE A 164 8.32 -12.98 15.83
CA PHE A 164 7.00 -12.80 16.44
C PHE A 164 6.40 -11.43 16.09
N ARG A 165 7.18 -10.35 16.24
CA ARG A 165 6.71 -8.99 15.92
C ARG A 165 6.33 -8.83 14.45
N ARG A 166 7.09 -9.45 13.54
CA ARG A 166 6.79 -9.48 12.10
C ARG A 166 5.49 -10.22 11.83
N LEU A 167 5.28 -11.39 12.45
CA LEU A 167 4.05 -12.15 12.31
C LEU A 167 2.83 -11.36 12.82
N ILE A 168 2.91 -10.78 14.01
CA ILE A 168 1.84 -9.93 14.58
C ILE A 168 1.56 -8.74 13.66
N GLY A 169 2.58 -8.07 13.14
CA GLY A 169 2.40 -6.95 12.19
C GLY A 169 1.65 -7.37 10.92
N ARG A 170 1.94 -8.55 10.37
CA ARG A 170 1.22 -9.08 9.20
C ARG A 170 -0.22 -9.49 9.54
N LEU A 171 -0.43 -10.14 10.67
CA LEU A 171 -1.77 -10.50 11.13
C LEU A 171 -2.63 -9.26 11.40
N LEU A 172 -2.03 -8.18 11.91
CA LEU A 172 -2.70 -6.89 12.07
C LEU A 172 -3.21 -6.35 10.74
N TYR A 173 -2.40 -6.43 9.69
CA TYR A 173 -2.83 -6.03 8.35
C TYR A 173 -3.95 -6.94 7.81
N LEU A 174 -3.88 -8.25 8.08
CA LEU A 174 -4.91 -9.21 7.67
C LEU A 174 -6.27 -8.96 8.34
N THR A 175 -6.33 -8.26 9.49
CA THR A 175 -7.60 -7.93 10.16
C THR A 175 -8.54 -7.09 9.29
N ILE A 176 -8.03 -6.42 8.24
CA ILE A 176 -8.84 -5.67 7.26
C ILE A 176 -9.91 -6.56 6.62
N THR A 177 -9.58 -7.82 6.32
CA THR A 177 -10.54 -8.80 5.77
C THR A 177 -10.89 -9.94 6.71
N ARG A 178 -10.20 -10.05 7.86
CA ARG A 178 -10.40 -11.06 8.90
C ARG A 178 -10.61 -10.43 10.28
N PRO A 179 -11.74 -9.73 10.50
CA PRO A 179 -12.03 -9.06 11.78
C PRO A 179 -12.16 -10.02 12.96
N ASP A 180 -12.40 -11.31 12.70
CA ASP A 180 -12.40 -12.36 13.71
C ASP A 180 -11.04 -12.55 14.40
N LEU A 181 -9.95 -12.15 13.76
CA LEU A 181 -8.60 -12.19 14.35
C LEU A 181 -8.31 -11.00 15.27
N SER A 182 -9.12 -9.93 15.23
CA SER A 182 -8.80 -8.67 15.89
C SER A 182 -8.55 -8.82 17.39
N PHE A 183 -9.34 -9.64 18.10
CA PHE A 183 -9.12 -9.86 19.53
C PHE A 183 -7.73 -10.46 19.82
N SER A 184 -7.42 -11.60 19.19
CA SER A 184 -6.17 -12.33 19.40
C SER A 184 -4.94 -11.49 19.04
N VAL A 185 -5.00 -10.79 17.91
CA VAL A 185 -3.88 -9.97 17.42
C VAL A 185 -3.65 -8.77 18.33
N ASN A 186 -4.71 -8.07 18.75
CA ASN A 186 -4.57 -6.92 19.64
C ASN A 186 -4.03 -7.34 21.01
N LEU A 187 -4.50 -8.46 21.58
CA LEU A 187 -3.98 -8.98 22.84
C LEU A 187 -2.48 -9.29 22.77
N LEU A 188 -2.05 -9.94 21.68
CA LEU A 188 -0.65 -10.32 21.45
C LEU A 188 0.27 -9.16 21.04
N SER A 189 -0.30 -8.01 20.68
CA SER A 189 0.45 -6.81 20.30
C SER A 189 0.81 -5.86 21.46
N GLN A 190 0.32 -6.14 22.67
CA GLN A 190 0.59 -5.36 23.89
C GLN A 190 1.99 -5.64 24.45
#